data_AF-A0A7W8CX25-F1
#
_entry.id   AF-A0A7W8CX25-F1
#
_cell.length_a   1.000
_cell.length_b   1.000
_cell.length_c   1.000
_cell.angle_alpha   90.00
_cell.angle_beta   90.00
_cell.angle_gamma   90.00
#
_symmetry.space_group_name_H-M   'P 1'
#
loop_
_entity.id
_entity.type
_entity.pdbx_description
1 polymer ?
#
loop_
_entity_poly.entity_id
_entity_poly.type
_entity_poly.pdbx_seq_one_letter_code
_entity_poly.pdbx_strand_id
1 'polypeptide(L)'
;MKKIVSGVLLTIVILLLYTYQKPIMTTEEAIVQAYNHLNDPSQGVGIEEIEIELGDIPANSINLKLHSKEGLLNEFFNMRQWVVTVKYQNLRPTVVMDAYTGKLLEISGPLN
;
A
#
# COMPACT_ATOMS: atom_id res chain seq x y z
N MET A 1 37.98 17.07 10.59
CA MET A 1 36.96 16.06 10.94
C MET A 1 35.59 16.66 11.28
N LYS A 2 35.45 17.58 12.24
CA LYS A 2 34.13 18.16 12.62
C LYS A 2 33.29 18.75 11.46
N LYS A 3 33.93 19.43 10.48
CA LYS A 3 33.25 19.97 9.29
C LYS A 3 32.71 18.89 8.34
N ILE A 4 33.45 17.78 8.20
CA ILE A 4 33.04 16.63 7.38
C ILE A 4 31.87 15.91 8.07
N VAL A 5 31.97 15.69 9.38
CA VAL A 5 30.88 15.11 10.19
C VAL A 5 29.62 15.95 10.11
N SER A 6 29.73 17.28 10.21
CA SER A 6 28.58 18.18 10.08
C SER A 6 27.97 18.17 8.68
N GLY A 7 28.80 18.08 7.63
CA GLY A 7 28.31 17.98 6.25
C GLY A 7 27.54 16.68 6.01
N VAL A 8 28.08 15.55 6.46
CA VAL A 8 27.41 14.24 6.35
C VAL A 8 26.10 14.23 7.14
N LEU A 9 26.09 14.79 8.35
CA LEU A 9 24.88 14.88 9.17
C LEU A 9 23.80 15.70 8.47
N LEU A 10 24.15 16.84 7.87
CA LEU A 10 23.21 17.67 7.13
C LEU A 10 22.61 16.91 5.94
N THR A 11 23.43 16.18 5.19
CA THR A 11 22.96 15.35 4.06
C THR A 11 21.98 14.27 4.52
N ILE A 12 22.27 13.59 5.64
CA ILE A 12 21.36 12.58 6.22
C ILE A 12 20.02 13.21 6.60
N VAL A 13 20.04 14.37 7.26
CA VAL A 13 18.80 15.09 7.65
C VAL A 13 17.97 15.47 6.42
N ILE A 14 18.61 15.97 5.35
CA ILE A 14 17.92 16.32 4.11
C ILE A 14 17.28 15.08 3.46
N LEU A 15 17.99 13.94 3.42
CA LEU A 15 17.46 12.70 2.88
C LEU A 15 16.25 12.19 3.69
N LEU A 16 16.32 12.26 5.02
CA LEU A 16 15.20 11.88 5.89
C LEU A 16 13.97 12.77 5.64
N LEU A 17 14.15 14.08 5.57
CA LEU A 17 13.07 15.02 5.25
C LEU A 17 12.47 14.75 3.87
N TYR A 18 13.32 14.47 2.87
CA TYR A 18 12.88 14.12 1.53
C TYR A 18 12.04 12.84 1.52
N THR A 19 12.46 11.81 2.24
CA THR A 19 11.68 10.56 2.35
C THR A 19 10.35 10.76 3.08
N TYR A 20 10.31 11.64 4.08
CA TYR A 20 9.12 11.92 4.87
C TYR A 20 8.03 12.70 4.11
N GLN A 21 8.44 13.55 3.15
CA GLN A 21 7.52 14.34 2.32
C GLN A 21 7.01 13.62 1.08
N LYS A 22 7.39 12.35 0.84
CA LYS A 22 6.93 11.63 -0.34
C LYS A 22 5.39 11.58 -0.37
N PRO A 23 4.75 11.92 -1.50
CA PRO A 23 3.31 11.78 -1.62
C PRO A 23 2.93 10.30 -1.51
N ILE A 24 1.82 10.04 -0.83
CA ILE A 24 1.16 8.74 -0.86
C ILE A 24 0.20 8.70 -2.03
N MET A 25 -0.05 7.49 -2.50
CA MET A 25 -1.07 7.15 -3.46
C MET A 25 -2.45 7.62 -3.01
N THR A 26 -3.20 8.18 -3.94
CA THR A 26 -4.58 8.61 -3.74
C THR A 26 -5.52 7.41 -3.56
N THR A 27 -6.74 7.67 -3.09
CA THR A 27 -7.79 6.66 -2.98
C THR A 27 -8.07 5.97 -4.31
N GLU A 28 -8.14 6.71 -5.42
CA GLU A 28 -8.45 6.15 -6.74
C GLU A 28 -7.32 5.26 -7.26
N GLU A 29 -6.08 5.73 -7.16
CA GLU A 29 -4.90 4.95 -7.53
C GLU A 29 -4.79 3.69 -6.66
N ALA A 30 -5.10 3.78 -5.37
CA ALA A 30 -5.10 2.64 -4.46
C ALA A 30 -6.14 1.60 -4.89
N ILE A 31 -7.35 2.04 -5.21
CA ILE A 31 -8.40 1.14 -5.69
C ILE A 31 -7.94 0.44 -6.97
N VAL A 32 -7.51 1.19 -7.99
CA VAL A 32 -7.03 0.64 -9.27
C VAL A 32 -5.89 -0.35 -9.06
N GLN A 33 -4.92 -0.02 -8.21
CA GLN A 33 -3.79 -0.88 -7.95
C GLN A 33 -4.19 -2.16 -7.19
N ALA A 34 -5.15 -2.08 -6.27
CA ALA A 34 -5.68 -3.26 -5.59
C ALA A 34 -6.36 -4.23 -6.57
N TYR A 35 -7.11 -3.72 -7.55
CA TYR A 35 -7.70 -4.56 -8.60
C TYR A 35 -6.64 -5.21 -9.48
N ASN A 36 -5.60 -4.47 -9.87
CA ASN A 36 -4.49 -5.04 -10.63
C ASN A 36 -3.83 -6.21 -9.87
N HIS A 37 -3.71 -6.13 -8.55
CA HIS A 37 -3.17 -7.22 -7.72
C HIS A 37 -4.11 -8.42 -7.57
N LEU A 38 -5.42 -8.24 -7.73
CA LEU A 38 -6.41 -9.34 -7.69
C LEU A 38 -6.53 -10.06 -9.04
N ASN A 39 -6.43 -9.31 -10.14
CA ASN A 39 -6.43 -9.84 -11.50
C ASN A 39 -5.05 -10.39 -11.91
N ASP A 40 -3.95 -9.98 -11.29
CA ASP A 40 -2.63 -10.55 -11.56
C ASP A 40 -1.82 -10.73 -10.27
N PRO A 41 -2.10 -11.81 -9.49
CA PRO A 41 -1.40 -12.08 -8.24
C PRO A 41 0.05 -12.54 -8.43
N SER A 42 0.54 -12.67 -9.66
CA SER A 42 1.88 -13.19 -10.01
C SER A 42 3.04 -12.41 -9.38
N GLN A 43 2.78 -11.23 -8.83
CA GLN A 43 3.74 -10.40 -8.10
C GLN A 43 3.97 -10.80 -6.62
N GLY A 44 3.50 -11.96 -6.14
CA GLY A 44 4.13 -12.59 -4.97
C GLY A 44 3.24 -13.27 -3.93
N VAL A 45 1.98 -13.57 -4.22
CA VAL A 45 1.13 -14.32 -3.29
C VAL A 45 0.49 -15.46 -4.08
N GLY A 46 0.73 -16.71 -3.68
CA GLY A 46 0.32 -17.93 -4.39
C GLY A 46 -1.19 -18.21 -4.36
N ILE A 47 -1.98 -17.21 -4.69
CA ILE A 47 -3.43 -17.25 -4.82
C ILE A 47 -3.83 -17.28 -6.29
N GLU A 48 -4.99 -17.86 -6.57
CA GLU A 48 -5.58 -17.86 -7.91
C GLU A 48 -6.07 -16.45 -8.27
N GLU A 49 -6.03 -16.15 -9.57
CA GLU A 49 -6.56 -14.92 -10.14
C GLU A 49 -8.07 -14.83 -9.85
N ILE A 50 -8.50 -13.68 -9.34
CA ILE A 50 -9.91 -13.40 -9.15
C ILE A 50 -10.30 -12.39 -10.22
N GLU A 51 -10.95 -12.86 -11.27
CA GLU A 51 -11.41 -12.03 -12.38
C GLU A 51 -12.53 -11.10 -11.86
N ILE A 52 -12.17 -9.85 -11.60
CA ILE A 52 -13.09 -8.82 -11.10
C ILE A 52 -13.06 -7.64 -12.05
N GLU A 53 -14.22 -7.32 -12.64
CA GLU A 53 -14.39 -6.09 -13.42
C GLU A 53 -14.66 -4.90 -12.49
N LEU A 54 -13.79 -3.89 -12.59
CA LEU A 54 -13.84 -2.66 -11.79
C LEU A 54 -15.18 -1.90 -11.92
N GLY A 55 -15.81 -1.99 -13.09
CA GLY A 55 -17.08 -1.32 -13.40
C GLY A 55 -18.29 -1.91 -12.70
N ASP A 56 -18.21 -3.18 -12.29
CA ASP A 56 -19.33 -3.92 -11.73
C ASP A 56 -19.44 -3.82 -10.21
N ILE A 57 -18.44 -3.23 -9.55
CA ILE A 57 -18.42 -3.08 -8.10
C ILE A 57 -18.94 -1.70 -7.72
N PRO A 58 -20.09 -1.63 -7.01
CA PRO A 58 -20.57 -0.36 -6.53
C PRO A 58 -19.60 0.20 -5.49
N ALA A 59 -19.38 1.52 -5.50
CA ALA A 59 -18.40 2.17 -4.62
C ALA A 59 -18.63 1.89 -3.12
N ASN A 60 -19.86 1.57 -2.72
CA ASN A 60 -20.23 1.19 -1.34
C ASN A 60 -19.74 -0.21 -0.93
N SER A 61 -19.32 -1.03 -1.88
CA SER A 61 -18.75 -2.36 -1.66
C SER A 61 -17.24 -2.34 -1.48
N ILE A 62 -16.60 -1.19 -1.67
CA ILE A 62 -15.16 -1.00 -1.45
C ILE A 62 -14.97 -0.36 -0.08
N ASN A 63 -14.26 -1.04 0.81
CA ASN A 63 -13.80 -0.47 2.06
C ASN A 63 -12.32 -0.14 1.93
N LEU A 64 -11.99 1.15 1.98
CA LEU A 64 -10.62 1.63 1.90
C LEU A 64 -10.20 2.22 3.24
N LYS A 65 -9.06 1.76 3.77
CA LYS A 65 -8.47 2.31 4.99
C LYS A 65 -6.98 2.58 4.78
N LEU A 66 -6.56 3.78 5.16
CA LEU A 66 -5.15 4.10 5.30
C LEU A 66 -4.72 3.74 6.72
N HIS A 67 -3.80 2.80 6.85
CA HIS A 67 -3.28 2.37 8.13
C HIS A 67 -1.82 2.79 8.27
N SER A 68 -1.41 3.24 9.46
CA SER A 68 0.02 3.31 9.78
C SER A 68 0.51 1.91 10.08
N LYS A 69 1.68 1.56 9.56
CA LYS A 69 2.28 0.26 9.84
C LYS A 69 2.84 0.28 11.27
N GLU A 70 2.51 -0.72 12.08
CA GLU A 70 2.93 -0.77 13.49
C GLU A 70 4.44 -1.04 13.63
N GLY A 71 5.08 -0.44 14.63
CA GLY A 71 6.48 -0.69 15.00
C GLY A 71 7.37 0.56 14.98
N LEU A 72 8.37 0.61 15.86
CA LEU A 72 9.20 1.81 16.12
C LEU A 72 9.82 2.44 14.87
N LEU A 73 10.34 1.61 13.96
CA LEU A 73 10.92 2.10 12.70
C LEU A 73 9.83 2.58 11.74
N ASN A 74 8.69 1.90 11.69
CA ASN A 74 7.59 2.26 10.79
C ASN A 74 6.93 3.57 11.20
N GLU A 75 6.81 3.82 12.51
CA GLU A 75 6.36 5.11 13.05
C GLU A 75 7.37 6.22 12.76
N PHE A 76 8.68 5.95 12.95
CA PHE A 76 9.73 6.92 12.66
C PHE A 76 9.78 7.32 11.18
N PHE A 77 9.59 6.37 10.27
CA PHE A 77 9.55 6.61 8.83
C PHE A 77 8.14 6.95 8.30
N ASN A 78 7.12 7.07 9.16
CA ASN A 78 5.73 7.31 8.78
C ASN A 78 5.28 6.36 7.64
N MET A 79 5.60 5.07 7.77
CA MET A 79 5.22 4.06 6.78
C MET A 79 3.71 3.84 6.83
N ARG A 80 3.06 4.04 5.70
CA ARG A 80 1.61 3.93 5.54
C ARG A 80 1.29 2.81 4.56
N GLN A 81 0.17 2.15 4.79
CA GLN A 81 -0.32 1.07 3.97
C GLN A 81 -1.79 1.29 3.66
N TRP A 82 -2.18 0.99 2.42
CA TRP A 82 -3.56 0.94 2.02
C TRP A 82 -4.09 -0.46 2.27
N VAL A 83 -5.23 -0.54 2.94
CA VAL A 83 -6.02 -1.76 3.13
C VAL A 83 -7.30 -1.58 2.32
N VAL A 84 -7.41 -2.34 1.23
CA VAL A 84 -8.54 -2.30 0.31
C VAL A 84 -9.30 -3.61 0.45
N THR A 85 -10.50 -3.57 1.01
CA THR A 85 -11.40 -4.72 1.04
C THR A 85 -12.48 -4.52 -0.02
N VAL A 86 -12.56 -5.46 -0.95
CA VAL A 86 -13.55 -5.45 -2.02
C VAL A 86 -14.60 -6.50 -1.69
N LYS A 87 -15.87 -6.12 -1.66
CA LYS A 87 -17.00 -7.07 -1.54
C LYS A 87 -17.57 -7.33 -2.92
N TYR A 88 -17.43 -8.56 -3.41
CA TYR A 88 -17.97 -8.95 -4.71
C TYR A 88 -18.60 -10.34 -4.61
N GLN A 89 -19.91 -10.43 -4.85
CA GLN A 89 -20.68 -11.67 -4.69
C GLN A 89 -20.43 -12.32 -3.31
N ASN A 90 -19.90 -13.55 -3.27
CA ASN A 90 -19.52 -14.26 -2.04
C ASN A 90 -18.07 -14.02 -1.61
N LEU A 91 -17.29 -13.29 -2.41
CA LEU A 91 -15.88 -13.01 -2.18
C LEU A 91 -15.71 -11.72 -1.37
N ARG A 92 -14.70 -11.74 -0.49
CA ARG A 92 -14.28 -10.55 0.27
C ARG A 92 -12.76 -10.44 0.34
N PRO A 93 -12.07 -10.36 -0.80
CA PRO A 93 -10.63 -10.15 -0.82
C PRO A 93 -10.28 -8.82 -0.13
N THR A 94 -9.20 -8.87 0.64
CA THR A 94 -8.55 -7.72 1.26
C THR A 94 -7.13 -7.66 0.75
N VAL A 95 -6.80 -6.57 0.06
CA VAL A 95 -5.47 -6.27 -0.46
C VAL A 95 -4.80 -5.26 0.45
N VAL A 96 -3.63 -5.62 0.96
CA VAL A 96 -2.76 -4.73 1.74
C VAL A 96 -1.55 -4.38 0.88
N MET A 97 -1.30 -3.10 0.71
CA MET A 97 -0.19 -2.61 -0.11
C MET A 97 0.46 -1.37 0.50
N ASP A 98 1.73 -1.16 0.16
CA ASP A 98 2.50 0.00 0.57
C ASP A 98 1.91 1.28 -0.07
N ALA A 99 1.58 2.29 0.74
CA ALA A 99 0.88 3.48 0.27
C ALA A 99 1.75 4.44 -0.56
N TYR A 100 3.08 4.27 -0.56
CA TYR A 100 4.00 5.12 -1.32
C TYR A 100 4.38 4.49 -2.66
N THR A 101 4.42 3.16 -2.73
CA THR A 101 4.93 2.42 -3.90
C THR A 101 3.86 1.59 -4.60
N GLY A 102 2.72 1.33 -3.95
CA GLY A 102 1.70 0.41 -4.45
C GLY A 102 2.13 -1.05 -4.42
N LYS A 103 3.28 -1.35 -3.82
CA LYS A 103 3.80 -2.72 -3.73
C LYS A 103 2.87 -3.57 -2.89
N LEU A 104 2.50 -4.74 -3.42
CA LEU A 104 1.71 -5.72 -2.70
C LEU A 104 2.44 -6.21 -1.45
N LEU A 105 1.74 -6.21 -0.33
CA LEU A 105 2.24 -6.74 0.94
C LEU A 105 1.51 -8.04 1.32
N GLU A 106 0.19 -8.08 1.15
CA GLU A 106 -0.64 -9.22 1.54
C GLU A 106 -1.96 -9.21 0.75
N ILE A 107 -2.48 -10.41 0.43
CA ILE A 107 -3.86 -10.60 0.01
C ILE A 107 -4.48 -11.66 0.91
N SER A 108 -5.64 -11.36 1.50
CA SER A 108 -6.32 -12.25 2.45
C SER A 108 -7.85 -12.13 2.37
N GLY A 109 -8.57 -13.05 3.01
CA GLY A 109 -10.03 -13.09 3.03
C GLY A 109 -10.61 -14.32 2.31
N PRO A 110 -11.94 -14.44 2.21
CA PRO A 110 -12.57 -15.47 1.39
C PRO A 110 -12.33 -15.13 -0.09
N LEU A 111 -11.43 -15.90 -0.69
CA LEU A 111 -11.00 -15.80 -2.09
C LEU A 111 -11.72 -16.83 -2.99
N ASN A 112 -12.44 -17.80 -2.38
CA ASN A 112 -13.38 -18.74 -3.01
C ASN A 112 -14.29 -19.35 -1.93
#